data_AF-A0A6V8PML6-F1
#
_entry.id   AF-A0A6V8PML6-F1
#
_cell.length_a   1.000
_cell.length_b   1.000
_cell.length_c   1.000
_cell.angle_alpha   90.00
_cell.angle_beta   90.00
_cell.angle_gamma   90.00
#
_symmetry.space_group_name_H-M   'P 1'
#
loop_
_entity.id
_entity.type
_entity.pdbx_description
1 polymer ?
#
loop_
_entity_poly.entity_id
_entity_poly.type
_entity_poly.pdbx_seq_one_letter_code
_entity_poly.pdbx_strand_id
1 'polypeptide(L)'
;REIGASQTNFVNVTGLDAEKHLSTAYDLAVIARYAMQNGTFAGIVATDKWTISWAGHEDREIENLNPLLKDNAFITGVKTGYTEKAGWCLAASGTKDGKNLISIILESENQDLRGEDALAVLNYGFNNFERKKIIDQEVATFVFQTSDGTAPVKVAPSRGTVGTFA
;
A
#
# COMPACT_ATOMS: atom_id res chain seq x y z
N ARG A 1 -11.19 -1.61 10.87
CA ARG A 1 -12.66 -1.61 10.64
C ARG A 1 -13.12 -0.45 9.78
N GLU A 2 -12.97 0.81 10.21
CA GLU A 2 -13.45 1.99 9.46
C GLU A 2 -12.89 2.11 8.03
N ILE A 3 -11.63 1.74 7.83
CA ILE A 3 -10.97 1.79 6.52
C ILE A 3 -11.24 0.57 5.63
N GLY A 4 -12.04 -0.39 6.10
CA GLY A 4 -12.37 -1.63 5.37
C GLY A 4 -11.53 -2.87 5.71
N ALA A 5 -10.47 -2.74 6.52
CA ALA A 5 -9.76 -3.89 7.09
C ALA A 5 -10.62 -4.55 8.18
N SER A 6 -11.38 -5.57 7.79
CA SER A 6 -12.48 -6.16 8.58
C SER A 6 -12.14 -7.55 9.15
N GLN A 7 -11.12 -8.20 8.62
CA GLN A 7 -10.60 -9.50 9.03
C GLN A 7 -9.32 -9.37 9.87
N THR A 8 -9.07 -8.17 10.42
CA THR A 8 -7.90 -7.84 11.23
C THR A 8 -8.28 -7.60 12.69
N ASN A 9 -7.49 -8.18 13.59
CA ASN A 9 -7.58 -7.95 15.03
C ASN A 9 -6.17 -7.71 15.61
N PHE A 10 -5.90 -6.47 15.98
CA PHE A 10 -4.68 -6.12 16.71
C PHE A 10 -4.91 -6.20 18.22
N VAL A 11 -3.94 -6.77 18.93
CA VAL A 11 -4.02 -7.06 20.37
C VAL A 11 -2.94 -6.29 21.13
N ASN A 12 -1.84 -5.95 20.44
CA ASN A 12 -0.78 -5.11 20.94
C ASN A 12 -0.29 -4.17 19.81
N VAL A 13 0.60 -3.24 20.19
CA VAL A 13 1.16 -2.21 19.29
C VAL A 13 2.49 -2.60 18.66
N THR A 14 3.08 -3.72 19.08
CA THR A 14 4.44 -4.12 18.68
C THR A 14 4.46 -5.15 17.56
N GLY A 15 3.36 -5.89 17.36
CA GLY A 15 3.29 -7.02 16.42
C GLY A 15 3.84 -8.32 16.98
N LEU A 16 4.21 -8.38 18.27
CA LEU A 16 4.62 -9.63 18.91
C LEU A 16 3.45 -10.61 18.99
N ASP A 17 3.76 -11.91 18.92
CA ASP A 17 2.76 -12.97 18.94
C ASP A 17 1.84 -12.86 20.17
N ALA A 18 0.54 -12.79 19.92
CA ALA A 18 -0.49 -12.82 20.94
C ALA A 18 -1.71 -13.58 20.40
N GLU A 19 -2.48 -14.19 21.30
CA GLU A 19 -3.69 -14.90 20.91
C GLU A 19 -4.64 -13.95 20.15
N LYS A 20 -5.14 -14.40 18.99
CA LYS A 20 -6.03 -13.62 18.10
C LYS A 20 -5.37 -12.36 17.50
N HIS A 21 -4.05 -12.18 17.58
CA HIS A 21 -3.34 -11.13 16.86
C HIS A 21 -3.16 -11.54 15.39
N LEU A 22 -4.09 -11.14 14.54
CA LEU A 22 -4.22 -11.69 13.18
C LEU A 22 -4.61 -10.60 12.18
N SER A 23 -4.21 -10.82 10.92
CA SER A 23 -4.57 -10.00 9.76
C SER A 23 -4.57 -10.86 8.50
N THR A 24 -4.97 -10.28 7.36
CA THR A 24 -4.87 -10.92 6.04
C THR A 24 -4.02 -10.07 5.10
N ALA A 25 -3.57 -10.66 3.98
CA ALA A 25 -2.83 -9.91 2.96
C ALA A 25 -3.66 -8.74 2.41
N TYR A 26 -4.96 -8.98 2.15
CA TYR A 26 -5.87 -7.95 1.67
C TYR A 26 -6.02 -6.80 2.66
N ASP A 27 -6.27 -7.11 3.94
CA ASP A 27 -6.45 -6.08 4.96
C ASP A 27 -5.16 -5.27 5.18
N LEU A 28 -3.99 -5.91 5.14
CA LEU A 28 -2.71 -5.20 5.21
C LEU A 28 -2.49 -4.29 4.00
N ALA A 29 -2.91 -4.70 2.80
CA ALA A 29 -2.87 -3.83 1.63
C ALA A 29 -3.79 -2.60 1.80
N VAL A 30 -4.98 -2.79 2.38
CA VAL A 30 -5.91 -1.69 2.71
C VAL A 30 -5.30 -0.74 3.75
N ILE A 31 -4.68 -1.27 4.81
CA ILE A 31 -4.00 -0.50 5.85
C ILE A 31 -2.83 0.28 5.26
N ALA A 32 -1.95 -0.38 4.51
CA ALA A 32 -0.80 0.25 3.86
C ALA A 32 -1.27 1.37 2.90
N ARG A 33 -2.29 1.12 2.08
CA ARG A 33 -2.85 2.14 1.19
C ARG A 33 -3.37 3.36 1.95
N TYR A 34 -4.04 3.15 3.08
CA TYR A 34 -4.52 4.24 3.92
C TYR A 34 -3.35 5.01 4.55
N ALA A 35 -2.39 4.31 5.14
CA ALA A 35 -1.23 4.93 5.79
C ALA A 35 -0.35 5.73 4.82
N MET A 36 -0.15 5.22 3.60
CA MET A 36 0.63 5.91 2.55
C MET A 36 -0.02 7.21 2.02
N GLN A 37 -1.27 7.51 2.38
CA GLN A 37 -1.88 8.81 2.10
C GLN A 37 -1.38 9.90 3.06
N ASN A 38 -0.80 9.51 4.20
CA ASN A 38 -0.16 10.43 5.13
C ASN A 38 1.29 10.67 4.69
N GLY A 39 1.59 11.91 4.27
CA GLY A 39 2.92 12.27 3.77
C GLY A 39 4.05 12.09 4.78
N THR A 40 3.78 12.27 6.07
CA THR A 40 4.76 12.02 7.14
C THR A 40 5.08 10.53 7.24
N PHE A 41 4.05 9.68 7.26
CA PHE A 41 4.24 8.23 7.27
C PHE A 41 5.02 7.76 6.04
N ALA A 42 4.61 8.21 4.85
CA ALA A 42 5.27 7.86 3.59
C ALA A 42 6.75 8.26 3.58
N GLY A 43 7.09 9.45 4.07
CA GLY A 43 8.49 9.89 4.19
C GLY A 43 9.31 9.03 5.15
N ILE A 44 8.75 8.67 6.30
CA ILE A 44 9.43 7.82 7.28
C ILE A 44 9.73 6.43 6.69
N VAL A 45 8.74 5.77 6.07
CA VAL A 45 8.93 4.40 5.58
C VAL A 45 9.80 4.29 4.33
N ALA A 46 9.98 5.40 3.60
CA ALA A 46 10.90 5.51 2.47
C ALA A 46 12.35 5.83 2.88
N THR A 47 12.61 6.08 4.16
CA THR A 47 13.97 6.40 4.65
C THR A 47 14.83 5.13 4.66
N ASP A 48 15.94 5.15 3.94
CA ASP A 48 16.90 4.02 3.87
C ASP A 48 17.74 3.89 5.14
N LYS A 49 18.25 5.01 5.65
CA LYS A 49 19.03 5.06 6.88
C LYS A 49 18.71 6.29 7.71
N TRP A 50 18.90 6.19 9.01
CA TRP A 50 18.73 7.31 9.94
C TRP A 50 19.83 7.30 11.01
N THR A 51 20.36 8.47 11.32
CA THR A 51 21.32 8.65 12.41
C THR A 51 20.59 9.18 13.64
N ILE A 52 20.66 8.43 14.73
CA ILE A 52 20.11 8.83 16.02
C ILE A 52 21.23 9.47 16.82
N SER A 53 21.03 10.73 17.22
CA SER A 53 21.95 11.48 18.09
C SER A 53 21.27 11.80 19.41
N TRP A 54 21.96 11.58 20.54
CA TRP A 54 21.47 11.95 21.86
C TRP A 54 22.59 12.33 22.82
N ALA A 55 22.31 13.28 23.72
CA ALA A 55 23.33 13.94 24.53
C ALA A 55 24.13 12.95 25.38
N GLY A 56 25.47 13.05 25.31
CA GLY A 56 26.38 12.19 26.08
C GLY A 56 26.68 10.83 25.46
N HIS A 57 26.22 10.58 24.23
CA HIS A 57 26.46 9.33 23.51
C HIS A 57 26.96 9.58 22.09
N GLU A 58 27.64 8.58 21.54
CA GLU A 58 28.01 8.58 20.12
C GLU A 58 26.77 8.37 19.24
N ASP A 59 26.80 8.98 18.06
CA ASP A 59 25.77 8.81 17.05
C ASP A 59 25.61 7.34 16.65
N ARG A 60 24.36 6.89 16.52
CA ARG A 60 24.04 5.54 16.07
C ARG A 60 23.28 5.58 14.75
N GLU A 61 23.90 5.06 13.70
CA GLU A 61 23.22 4.81 12.44
C GLU A 61 22.36 3.54 12.54
N ILE A 62 21.14 3.63 12.02
CA ILE A 62 20.22 2.52 11.83
C ILE A 62 19.84 2.42 10.35
N GLU A 63 19.78 1.20 9.84
CA GLU A 63 19.38 0.89 8.47
C GLU A 63 17.96 0.34 8.43
N ASN A 64 17.23 0.67 7.37
CA ASN A 64 15.92 0.12 7.12
C ASN A 64 16.05 -1.35 6.74
N LEU A 65 15.26 -2.20 7.40
CA LEU A 65 15.29 -3.64 7.16
C LEU A 65 14.56 -4.05 5.87
N ASN A 66 13.86 -3.13 5.19
CA ASN A 66 13.27 -3.39 3.89
C ASN A 66 14.37 -3.45 2.82
N PRO A 67 14.73 -4.65 2.32
CA PRO A 67 15.88 -4.81 1.43
C PRO A 67 15.69 -4.11 0.09
N LEU A 68 14.44 -3.81 -0.28
CA LEU A 68 14.11 -3.27 -1.60
C LEU A 68 14.45 -1.79 -1.77
N LEU A 69 14.57 -1.02 -0.68
CA LEU A 69 14.76 0.44 -0.75
C LEU A 69 16.10 0.84 -1.36
N LYS A 70 17.16 0.10 -1.06
CA LYS A 70 18.53 0.44 -1.46
C LYS A 70 18.76 0.31 -2.96
N ASP A 71 18.22 -0.74 -3.57
CA ASP A 71 18.55 -1.13 -4.94
C ASP A 71 17.47 -0.75 -5.96
N ASN A 72 16.31 -0.27 -5.52
CA ASN A 72 15.16 -0.02 -6.39
C ASN A 72 14.60 1.38 -6.19
N ALA A 73 14.97 2.32 -7.08
CA ALA A 73 14.58 3.72 -6.99
C ALA A 73 13.06 3.99 -7.00
N PHE A 74 12.25 3.05 -7.49
CA PHE A 74 10.78 3.19 -7.50
C PHE A 74 10.11 2.69 -6.21
N ILE A 75 10.85 2.06 -5.30
CA ILE A 75 10.33 1.57 -4.03
C ILE A 75 10.21 2.74 -3.05
N THR A 76 9.11 2.74 -2.28
CA THR A 76 8.71 3.85 -1.42
C THR A 76 8.33 3.39 0.00
N GLY A 77 8.56 2.12 0.34
CA GLY A 77 8.20 1.54 1.63
C GLY A 77 7.85 0.05 1.53
N VAL A 78 7.20 -0.58 2.53
CA VAL A 78 6.64 0.01 3.75
C VAL A 78 7.23 -0.63 4.99
N LYS A 79 7.09 -1.95 5.18
CA LYS A 79 7.50 -2.60 6.43
C LYS A 79 7.74 -4.10 6.29
N THR A 80 8.82 -4.57 6.90
CA THR A 80 9.12 -5.99 7.12
C THR A 80 8.49 -6.53 8.40
N GLY A 81 8.17 -7.81 8.44
CA GLY A 81 7.71 -8.50 9.65
C GLY A 81 8.31 -9.89 9.78
N TYR A 82 8.52 -10.33 11.01
CA TYR A 82 8.90 -11.71 11.34
C TYR A 82 8.50 -12.04 12.78
N THR A 83 7.82 -13.17 12.94
CA THR A 83 7.71 -13.92 14.22
C THR A 83 7.78 -15.40 13.88
N GLU A 84 8.01 -16.25 14.89
CA GLU A 84 8.01 -17.71 14.68
C GLU A 84 6.69 -18.21 14.09
N LYS A 85 5.56 -17.58 14.45
CA LYS A 85 4.23 -17.96 13.94
C LYS A 85 3.84 -17.32 12.61
N ALA A 86 4.34 -16.12 12.32
CA ALA A 86 3.97 -15.38 11.10
C ALA A 86 4.89 -15.69 9.90
N GLY A 87 6.09 -16.22 10.15
CA GLY A 87 7.12 -16.39 9.12
C GLY A 87 7.62 -15.05 8.58
N TRP A 88 8.23 -15.07 7.40
CA TRP A 88 8.82 -13.87 6.80
C TRP A 88 7.79 -13.08 5.99
N CYS A 89 7.46 -11.88 6.47
CA CYS A 89 6.45 -11.01 5.86
C CYS A 89 7.06 -9.72 5.32
N LEU A 90 6.45 -9.16 4.28
CA LEU A 90 6.80 -7.85 3.72
C LEU A 90 5.57 -7.16 3.13
N ALA A 91 5.31 -5.94 3.59
CA ALA A 91 4.49 -4.98 2.88
C ALA A 91 5.40 -4.02 2.11
N ALA A 92 5.37 -4.07 0.78
CA ALA A 92 6.16 -3.21 -0.10
C ALA A 92 5.24 -2.23 -0.85
N SER A 93 5.70 -0.99 -1.05
CA SER A 93 5.02 -0.03 -1.92
C SER A 93 5.98 0.54 -2.94
N GLY A 94 5.51 0.75 -4.16
CA GLY A 94 6.28 1.37 -5.23
C GLY A 94 5.48 2.41 -5.99
N THR A 95 6.19 3.39 -6.55
CA THR A 95 5.65 4.43 -7.42
C THR A 95 6.43 4.47 -8.71
N LYS A 96 5.76 4.22 -9.84
CA LYS A 96 6.38 4.24 -11.18
C LYS A 96 5.35 4.66 -12.22
N ASP A 97 5.72 5.57 -13.13
CA ASP A 97 4.89 6.04 -14.25
C ASP A 97 3.49 6.51 -13.82
N GLY A 98 3.41 7.26 -12.70
CA GLY A 98 2.15 7.77 -12.15
C GLY A 98 1.23 6.70 -11.52
N LYS A 99 1.72 5.47 -11.38
CA LYS A 99 1.04 4.36 -10.69
C LYS A 99 1.66 4.17 -9.32
N ASN A 100 0.81 3.98 -8.31
CA ASN A 100 1.21 3.60 -6.95
C ASN A 100 0.68 2.19 -6.70
N LEU A 101 1.58 1.26 -6.43
CA LEU A 101 1.23 -0.15 -6.18
C LEU A 101 1.71 -0.58 -4.79
N ILE A 102 1.04 -1.58 -4.23
CA ILE A 102 1.36 -2.21 -2.96
C ILE A 102 1.37 -3.72 -3.18
N SER A 103 2.40 -4.39 -2.67
CA SER A 103 2.51 -5.85 -2.62
C SER A 103 2.60 -6.30 -1.16
N ILE A 104 1.88 -7.37 -0.82
CA ILE A 104 1.89 -7.97 0.52
C ILE A 104 2.28 -9.44 0.39
N ILE A 105 3.42 -9.79 0.95
CA ILE A 105 3.93 -11.15 1.06
C ILE A 105 3.83 -11.59 2.51
N LEU A 106 3.23 -12.74 2.75
CA LEU A 106 3.06 -13.35 4.08
C LEU A 106 3.69 -14.74 4.07
N GLU A 107 4.28 -15.14 5.19
CA GLU A 107 4.80 -16.49 5.42
C GLU A 107 5.76 -16.97 4.31
N SER A 108 6.63 -16.09 3.82
CA SER A 108 7.68 -16.50 2.90
C SER A 108 8.67 -17.43 3.61
N GLU A 109 9.27 -18.36 2.86
CA GLU A 109 10.18 -19.38 3.40
C GLU A 109 11.42 -18.76 4.05
N ASN A 110 11.91 -17.63 3.51
CA ASN A 110 13.06 -16.92 4.04
C ASN A 110 13.03 -15.40 3.78
N GLN A 111 14.01 -14.71 4.36
CA GLN A 111 14.12 -13.25 4.28
C GLN A 111 14.37 -12.72 2.86
N ASP A 112 15.08 -13.46 2.01
CA ASP A 112 15.47 -13.02 0.68
C ASP A 112 14.30 -13.20 -0.29
N LEU A 113 13.67 -14.38 -0.28
CA LEU A 113 12.51 -14.70 -1.12
C LEU A 113 11.35 -13.73 -0.90
N ARG A 114 11.07 -13.29 0.33
CA ARG A 114 10.00 -12.30 0.57
C ARG A 114 10.21 -11.01 -0.23
N GLY A 115 11.47 -10.60 -0.43
CA GLY A 115 11.84 -9.41 -1.17
C GLY A 115 11.71 -9.64 -2.68
N GLU A 116 12.23 -10.76 -3.16
CA GLU A 116 12.13 -11.18 -4.56
C GLU A 116 10.65 -11.29 -5.01
N ASP A 117 9.81 -11.97 -4.23
CA ASP A 117 8.38 -12.13 -4.50
C ASP A 117 7.66 -10.77 -4.51
N ALA A 118 7.94 -9.92 -3.53
CA ALA A 118 7.34 -8.60 -3.45
C ALA A 118 7.70 -7.76 -4.69
N LEU A 119 8.96 -7.81 -5.11
CA LEU A 119 9.45 -7.10 -6.29
C LEU A 119 8.86 -7.66 -7.58
N ALA A 120 8.74 -8.99 -7.70
CA ALA A 120 8.12 -9.66 -8.84
C ALA A 120 6.66 -9.25 -9.02
N VAL A 121 5.87 -9.23 -7.93
CA VAL A 121 4.46 -8.80 -7.95
C VAL A 121 4.34 -7.32 -8.35
N LEU A 122 5.18 -6.44 -7.79
CA LEU A 122 5.18 -5.02 -8.15
C LEU A 122 5.53 -4.81 -9.63
N ASN A 123 6.60 -5.45 -10.11
CA ASN A 123 7.03 -5.36 -11.50
C ASN A 123 5.96 -5.90 -12.46
N TYR A 124 5.32 -7.02 -12.12
CA TYR A 124 4.20 -7.54 -12.89
C TYR A 124 3.07 -6.50 -13.00
N GLY A 125 2.69 -5.89 -11.88
CA GLY A 125 1.69 -4.81 -11.86
C GLY A 125 2.08 -3.59 -12.70
N PHE A 126 3.34 -3.15 -12.62
CA PHE A 126 3.82 -2.00 -13.38
C PHE A 126 3.95 -2.27 -14.88
N ASN A 127 4.32 -3.49 -15.28
CA ASN A 127 4.59 -3.81 -16.69
C ASN A 127 3.35 -4.24 -17.46
N ASN A 128 2.33 -4.78 -16.78
CA ASN A 128 1.17 -5.40 -17.44
C ASN A 128 -0.15 -4.64 -17.23
N PHE A 129 -0.16 -3.59 -16.41
CA PHE A 129 -1.37 -2.79 -16.18
C PHE A 129 -1.11 -1.31 -16.35
N GLU A 130 -2.07 -0.63 -16.96
CA GLU A 130 -2.10 0.82 -17.09
C GLU A 130 -3.32 1.40 -16.38
N ARG A 131 -3.12 2.61 -15.84
CA ARG A 131 -4.20 3.37 -15.22
C ARG A 131 -4.83 4.26 -16.27
N LYS A 132 -6.03 3.93 -16.74
CA LYS A 132 -6.80 4.80 -17.63
C LYS A 132 -7.91 5.52 -16.88
N LYS A 133 -7.92 6.84 -17.02
CA LYS A 133 -9.01 7.70 -16.57
C LYS A 133 -10.15 7.56 -17.58
N ILE A 134 -11.31 7.10 -17.12
CA ILE A 134 -12.46 6.81 -18.00
C ILE A 134 -13.47 7.95 -17.99
N ILE A 135 -13.66 8.60 -16.85
CA ILE A 135 -14.57 9.74 -16.71
C ILE A 135 -13.87 10.81 -15.87
N ASP A 136 -13.94 12.05 -16.34
CA ASP A 136 -13.54 13.21 -15.55
C ASP A 136 -14.55 13.46 -14.43
N GLN A 137 -14.14 14.05 -13.29
CA GLN A 137 -15.11 14.42 -12.25
C GLN A 137 -16.11 15.51 -12.70
N GLU A 138 -16.03 15.94 -13.95
CA GLU A 138 -17.04 16.75 -14.58
C GLU A 138 -18.37 16.00 -14.72
N VAL A 139 -19.43 16.76 -14.55
CA VAL A 139 -20.82 16.30 -14.60
C VAL A 139 -21.11 15.67 -15.96
N ALA A 140 -21.27 14.33 -16.00
CA ALA A 140 -21.91 13.69 -17.13
C ALA A 140 -23.39 14.08 -17.12
N THR A 141 -23.87 14.71 -18.20
CA THR A 141 -25.29 14.99 -18.35
C THR A 141 -25.93 13.80 -19.05
N PHE A 142 -26.74 13.05 -18.31
CA PHE A 142 -27.57 11.99 -18.89
C PHE A 142 -28.95 12.56 -19.19
N VAL A 143 -29.49 12.27 -20.37
CA VAL A 143 -30.86 12.62 -20.71
C VAL A 143 -31.73 11.39 -20.47
N PHE A 144 -32.61 11.46 -19.49
CA PHE A 144 -33.56 10.39 -19.21
C PHE A 144 -34.89 10.68 -19.90
N GLN A 145 -35.48 9.63 -20.50
CA GLN A 145 -36.87 9.67 -20.93
C GLN A 145 -37.77 9.44 -19.71
N THR A 146 -38.73 10.33 -19.51
CA THR A 146 -39.73 10.26 -18.44
C THR A 146 -41.14 10.29 -19.05
N SER A 147 -42.17 10.01 -18.25
CA SER A 147 -43.56 10.09 -18.69
C SER A 147 -43.95 11.46 -19.25
N ASP A 148 -43.23 12.51 -18.84
CA ASP A 148 -43.55 13.91 -19.12
C ASP A 148 -42.59 14.52 -20.16
N GLY A 149 -41.70 13.71 -20.76
CA GLY A 149 -40.71 14.13 -21.75
C GLY A 149 -39.26 13.82 -21.35
N THR A 150 -38.29 14.52 -21.96
CA THR A 150 -36.87 14.36 -21.63
C THR A 150 -36.42 15.32 -20.54
N ALA A 151 -35.67 14.81 -19.56
CA ALA A 151 -35.07 15.61 -18.50
C ALA A 151 -33.53 15.40 -18.46
N PRO A 152 -32.73 16.47 -18.58
CA PRO A 152 -31.28 16.36 -18.36
C PRO A 152 -30.99 16.23 -16.86
N VAL A 153 -30.32 15.15 -16.48
CA VAL A 153 -29.85 14.91 -15.12
C VAL A 153 -28.33 14.99 -15.11
N LYS A 154 -27.83 15.89 -14.27
CA LYS A 154 -26.41 16.06 -13.98
C LYS A 154 -25.97 14.94 -13.03
N VAL A 155 -25.18 14.00 -13.51
CA VAL A 155 -24.62 12.91 -12.72
C VAL A 155 -23.11 13.07 -12.68
N ALA A 156 -22.57 13.29 -11.49
CA ALA A 156 -21.13 13.21 -11.26
C ALA A 156 -20.84 11.91 -10.50
N PRO A 157 -19.83 11.12 -10.91
CA PRO A 157 -19.44 9.96 -10.13
C PRO A 157 -18.89 10.44 -8.77
N SER A 158 -19.23 9.72 -7.69
CA SER A 158 -18.83 10.10 -6.33
C SER A 158 -17.31 10.12 -6.12
N ARG A 159 -16.56 9.49 -7.03
CA ARG A 159 -15.10 9.57 -7.21
C ARG A 159 -14.80 9.47 -8.70
N GLY A 160 -13.68 10.03 -9.18
CA GLY A 160 -13.24 9.80 -10.56
C GLY A 160 -13.14 8.30 -10.86
N THR A 161 -13.83 7.82 -11.88
CA THR A 161 -13.84 6.40 -12.23
C THR A 161 -12.55 6.06 -12.96
N VAL A 162 -11.72 5.26 -12.32
CA VAL A 162 -10.47 4.74 -12.88
C VAL A 162 -10.69 3.25 -13.15
N GLY A 163 -10.50 2.83 -14.40
CA GLY A 163 -10.50 1.42 -14.77
C GLY A 163 -9.08 0.88 -14.87
N THR A 164 -8.92 -0.40 -14.58
CA THR A 164 -7.70 -1.16 -14.89
C THR A 164 -7.95 -1.94 -16.17
N PHE A 165 -7.09 -1.80 -17.17
CA PHE A 165 -7.13 -2.56 -18.42
C PHE A 165 -5.87 -3.41 -18.51
N ALA A 166 -6.03 -4.63 -19.03
CA ALA A 166 -4.97 -5.58 -19.32
C ALA A 166 -4.76 -5.68 -20.84
#